data_AF-A0A2D6RJP1-F1
#
_entry.id   AF-A0A2D6RJP1-F1
#
_cell.length_a   1.000
_cell.length_b   1.000
_cell.length_c   1.000
_cell.angle_alpha   90.00
_cell.angle_beta   90.00
_cell.angle_gamma   90.00
#
_symmetry.space_group_name_H-M   'P 1'
#
loop_
_entity.id
_entity.type
_entity.pdbx_description
1 polymer ?
#
loop_
_entity_poly.entity_id
_entity_poly.type
_entity_poly.pdbx_seq_one_letter_code
_entity_poly.pdbx_strand_id
1 'polypeptide(L)'
;MRRLKTKTQEKIDQKRKNRFIVGASIFMLILLVFSSVGFAFLSGSGFSGGEEDPYPTNEVTGNQIEFLDQTIGFTHSKFDVSDVENEAYSSVLLYRGNTLYIDSENEQATGEIWNSVGRFAQRVQEACLGQCERDLPEKSCEDHIIIYRESEENRVYQNDNCVFIEGDLRAVDSFLYSAFGEI
;
A
#
# COMPACT_ATOMS: atom_id res chain seq x y z
N MET A 1 18.08 56.23 -30.23
CA MET A 1 17.07 57.31 -30.31
C MET A 1 15.81 56.89 -29.56
N ARG A 2 15.46 57.57 -28.46
CA ARG A 2 14.28 57.28 -27.63
C ARG A 2 13.08 58.06 -28.20
N ARG A 3 12.00 57.37 -28.58
CA ARG A 3 10.77 58.04 -29.07
C ARG A 3 10.00 58.62 -27.89
N LEU A 4 9.67 59.90 -27.97
CA LEU A 4 8.81 60.59 -27.02
C LEU A 4 7.37 60.06 -27.21
N LYS A 5 6.85 59.31 -26.23
CA LYS A 5 5.44 58.93 -26.18
C LYS A 5 4.64 60.08 -25.56
N THR A 6 3.52 60.45 -26.19
CA THR A 6 2.58 61.45 -25.67
C THR A 6 1.82 60.90 -24.46
N LYS A 7 1.55 61.75 -23.46
CA LYS A 7 0.84 61.41 -22.20
C LYS A 7 -0.51 60.70 -22.41
N THR A 8 -1.12 60.85 -23.57
CA THR A 8 -2.39 60.20 -23.95
C THR A 8 -2.19 58.72 -24.30
N GLN A 9 -1.05 58.33 -24.89
CA GLN A 9 -0.74 56.94 -25.25
C GLN A 9 -0.46 56.08 -24.01
N GLU A 10 0.21 56.63 -22.99
CA GLU A 10 0.48 55.90 -21.74
C GLU A 10 -0.80 55.52 -21.00
N LYS A 11 -1.80 56.41 -20.95
CA LYS A 11 -3.09 56.12 -20.30
C LYS A 11 -3.88 55.04 -21.04
N ILE A 12 -3.73 54.91 -22.35
CA ILE A 12 -4.39 53.85 -23.15
C ILE A 12 -3.67 52.51 -22.94
N ASP A 13 -2.33 52.49 -22.95
CA ASP A 13 -1.53 51.29 -22.73
C ASP A 13 -1.72 50.75 -21.30
N GLN A 14 -1.81 51.62 -20.30
CA GLN A 14 -2.03 51.23 -18.90
C GLN A 14 -3.45 50.67 -18.68
N LYS A 15 -4.47 51.24 -19.35
CA LYS A 15 -5.83 50.68 -19.34
C LYS A 15 -5.92 49.31 -20.02
N ARG A 16 -5.14 49.04 -21.06
CA ARG A 16 -5.08 47.71 -21.71
C ARG A 16 -4.39 46.67 -20.84
N LYS A 17 -3.30 47.03 -20.18
CA LYS A 17 -2.58 46.14 -19.25
C LYS A 17 -3.44 45.74 -18.05
N ASN A 18 -4.16 46.69 -17.45
CA ASN A 18 -5.03 46.38 -16.31
C ASN A 18 -6.22 45.51 -16.71
N ARG A 19 -6.79 45.68 -17.92
CA ARG A 19 -7.83 44.77 -18.44
C ARG A 19 -7.30 43.37 -18.70
N PHE A 20 -6.06 43.24 -19.17
CA PHE A 20 -5.44 41.94 -19.40
C PHE A 20 -5.15 41.21 -18.08
N ILE A 21 -4.67 41.93 -17.06
CA ILE A 21 -4.40 41.37 -15.73
C ILE A 21 -5.69 40.91 -15.06
N VAL A 22 -6.77 41.71 -15.12
CA VAL A 22 -8.08 41.35 -14.56
C VAL A 22 -8.72 40.18 -15.34
N GLY A 23 -8.53 40.11 -16.66
CA GLY A 23 -9.00 38.98 -17.46
C GLY A 23 -8.27 37.67 -17.12
N ALA A 24 -6.96 37.73 -16.94
CA ALA A 24 -6.14 36.56 -16.60
C ALA A 24 -6.46 36.00 -15.20
N SER A 25 -6.75 36.86 -14.22
CA SER A 25 -7.11 36.40 -12.87
C SER A 25 -8.48 35.70 -12.84
N ILE A 26 -9.46 36.21 -13.59
CA ILE A 26 -10.78 35.58 -13.72
C ILE A 26 -10.66 34.22 -14.43
N PHE A 27 -9.84 34.14 -15.47
CA PHE A 27 -9.60 32.88 -16.19
C PHE A 27 -8.97 31.80 -15.29
N MET A 28 -7.98 32.17 -14.46
CA MET A 28 -7.37 31.24 -13.50
C MET A 28 -8.36 30.74 -12.46
N LEU A 29 -9.29 31.59 -12.01
CA LEU A 29 -10.34 31.19 -11.06
C LEU A 29 -11.32 30.19 -11.68
N ILE A 30 -11.66 30.36 -12.96
CA ILE A 30 -12.50 29.41 -13.70
C ILE A 30 -11.80 28.04 -13.81
N LEU A 31 -10.51 28.00 -14.14
CA LEU A 31 -9.76 26.74 -14.22
C LEU A 31 -9.73 25.96 -12.90
N LEU A 32 -9.64 26.67 -11.77
CA LEU A 32 -9.62 26.08 -10.44
C LEU A 32 -11.00 25.51 -10.03
N VAL A 33 -12.09 26.14 -10.48
CA VAL A 33 -13.45 25.64 -10.24
C VAL A 33 -13.76 24.46 -11.17
N PHE A 34 -13.36 24.50 -12.44
CA PHE A 34 -13.62 23.39 -13.36
C PHE A 34 -12.76 22.14 -13.07
N SER A 35 -11.58 22.28 -12.46
CA SER A 35 -10.77 21.13 -12.07
C SER A 35 -11.43 20.26 -10.98
N SER A 36 -12.30 20.83 -10.15
CA SER A 36 -13.03 20.07 -9.12
C SER A 36 -14.29 19.37 -9.65
N VAL A 37 -14.87 19.84 -10.77
CA VAL A 37 -16.09 19.24 -11.35
C VAL A 37 -15.78 18.03 -12.25
N GLY A 38 -14.58 17.96 -12.84
CA GLY A 38 -14.20 16.86 -13.75
C GLY A 38 -14.13 15.47 -13.10
N PHE A 39 -13.87 15.39 -11.78
CA PHE A 39 -13.74 14.12 -11.07
C PHE A 39 -15.07 13.40 -10.83
N ALA A 40 -16.21 14.08 -10.92
CA ALA A 40 -17.52 13.47 -10.68
C ALA A 40 -18.14 12.80 -11.92
N PHE A 41 -17.63 13.08 -13.13
CA PHE A 41 -18.22 12.56 -14.37
C PHE A 41 -17.47 11.34 -14.93
N LEU A 42 -16.20 11.13 -14.55
CA LEU A 42 -15.41 9.97 -14.98
C LEU A 42 -15.73 8.69 -14.17
N SER A 43 -16.43 8.82 -13.04
CA SER A 43 -16.83 7.74 -12.14
C SER A 43 -18.29 7.29 -12.32
N GLY A 44 -19.01 7.83 -13.31
CA GLY A 44 -20.45 7.65 -13.48
C GLY A 44 -20.91 6.56 -14.47
N SER A 45 -20.05 5.63 -14.89
CA SER A 45 -20.46 4.50 -15.74
C SER A 45 -20.34 3.18 -15.00
N GLY A 46 -21.30 2.93 -14.11
CA GLY A 46 -21.52 1.61 -13.50
C GLY A 46 -21.97 1.69 -12.05
N PHE A 47 -23.25 1.96 -11.80
CA PHE A 47 -23.84 1.63 -10.50
C PHE A 47 -25.28 1.15 -10.66
N SER A 48 -25.44 -0.17 -10.58
CA SER A 48 -26.68 -0.81 -10.14
C SER A 48 -26.67 -0.79 -8.62
N GLY A 49 -27.79 -0.38 -8.02
CA GLY A 49 -27.90 -0.03 -6.61
C GLY A 49 -27.60 -1.15 -5.62
N GLY A 50 -27.09 -0.73 -4.46
CA GLY A 50 -26.93 -1.50 -3.24
C GLY A 50 -26.51 -0.52 -2.13
N GLU A 51 -27.31 -0.45 -1.08
CA GLU A 51 -27.22 0.46 0.07
C GLU A 51 -26.25 -0.12 1.12
N GLU A 52 -25.34 0.73 1.62
CA GLU A 52 -24.56 0.71 2.88
C GLU A 52 -23.89 -0.59 3.42
N ASP A 53 -22.55 -0.55 3.48
CA ASP A 53 -21.75 -0.84 4.69
C ASP A 53 -20.41 -0.04 4.64
N PRO A 54 -19.88 0.53 5.75
CA PRO A 54 -18.72 1.42 5.74
C PRO A 54 -17.36 0.72 5.95
N TYR A 55 -17.29 -0.60 5.79
CA TYR A 55 -16.04 -1.34 5.80
C TYR A 55 -15.78 -1.86 4.38
N PRO A 56 -14.56 -1.71 3.82
CA PRO A 56 -14.21 -2.39 2.58
C PRO A 56 -14.22 -3.90 2.87
N THR A 57 -15.34 -4.57 2.60
CA THR A 57 -15.39 -6.02 2.52
C THR A 57 -14.70 -6.37 1.21
N ASN A 58 -13.44 -6.79 1.29
CA ASN A 58 -12.70 -7.23 0.12
C ASN A 58 -13.45 -8.45 -0.43
N GLU A 59 -13.92 -8.35 -1.68
CA GLU A 59 -14.65 -9.44 -2.33
C GLU A 59 -13.63 -10.54 -2.68
N VAL A 60 -13.44 -11.49 -1.76
CA VAL A 60 -12.48 -12.60 -1.91
C VAL A 60 -12.89 -13.48 -3.10
N THR A 61 -12.30 -13.22 -4.26
CA THR A 61 -12.55 -14.00 -5.47
C THR A 61 -11.48 -15.10 -5.57
N GLY A 62 -11.66 -16.19 -4.82
CA GLY A 62 -10.73 -17.32 -4.81
C GLY A 62 -9.51 -17.12 -3.90
N ASN A 63 -8.30 -17.31 -4.43
CA ASN A 63 -7.02 -17.13 -3.73
C ASN A 63 -6.47 -15.70 -3.88
N GLN A 64 -7.34 -14.71 -4.05
CA GLN A 64 -6.96 -13.32 -4.27
C GLN A 64 -7.78 -12.39 -3.38
N ILE A 65 -7.15 -11.30 -2.98
CA ILE A 65 -7.79 -10.21 -2.24
C ILE A 65 -7.49 -8.88 -2.92
N GLU A 66 -8.40 -7.93 -2.77
CA GLU A 66 -8.15 -6.54 -3.11
C GLU A 66 -7.73 -5.78 -1.85
N PHE A 67 -6.63 -5.05 -1.90
CA PHE A 67 -6.17 -4.23 -0.79
C PHE A 67 -5.51 -2.95 -1.31
N LEU A 68 -6.05 -1.79 -0.95
CA LEU A 68 -5.57 -0.47 -1.39
C LEU A 68 -5.41 -0.37 -2.93
N ASP A 69 -6.45 -0.77 -3.67
CA ASP A 69 -6.47 -0.81 -5.14
C ASP A 69 -5.43 -1.76 -5.78
N GLN A 70 -4.90 -2.71 -5.01
CA GLN A 70 -4.00 -3.75 -5.51
C GLN A 70 -4.62 -5.13 -5.33
N THR A 71 -4.50 -5.97 -6.36
CA THR A 71 -4.80 -7.40 -6.24
C THR A 71 -3.58 -8.14 -5.72
N ILE A 72 -3.77 -8.87 -4.63
CA ILE A 72 -2.76 -9.72 -4.00
C ILE A 72 -3.24 -11.16 -4.16
N GLY A 73 -2.39 -12.02 -4.71
CA GLY A 73 -2.68 -13.43 -4.91
C GLY A 73 -1.85 -14.30 -3.96
N PHE A 74 -2.49 -15.35 -3.48
CA PHE A 74 -1.95 -16.33 -2.54
C PHE A 74 -1.89 -17.71 -3.17
N THR A 75 -1.05 -18.60 -2.64
CA THR A 75 -0.97 -19.96 -3.18
C THR A 75 -2.22 -20.76 -2.86
N HIS A 76 -2.75 -20.60 -1.65
CA HIS A 76 -3.93 -21.30 -1.13
C HIS A 76 -5.12 -20.37 -0.93
N SER A 77 -6.32 -20.93 -0.98
CA SER A 77 -7.52 -20.17 -0.65
C SER A 77 -7.65 -19.97 0.85
N LYS A 78 -8.40 -18.95 1.27
CA LYS A 78 -8.74 -18.73 2.68
C LYS A 78 -9.37 -19.96 3.36
N PHE A 79 -10.09 -20.79 2.61
CA PHE A 79 -10.70 -22.00 3.14
C PHE A 79 -9.68 -23.11 3.43
N ASP A 80 -8.64 -23.22 2.59
CA ASP A 80 -7.60 -24.24 2.70
C ASP A 80 -6.65 -24.01 3.88
N VAL A 81 -6.68 -22.80 4.45
CA VAL A 81 -5.83 -22.38 5.58
C VAL A 81 -6.62 -22.15 6.88
N SER A 82 -7.93 -22.43 6.86
CA SER A 82 -8.83 -22.16 7.98
C SER A 82 -8.60 -23.05 9.22
N ASP A 83 -7.87 -24.15 9.04
CA ASP A 83 -7.46 -25.09 10.09
C ASP A 83 -6.09 -24.76 10.70
N VAL A 84 -5.37 -23.78 10.16
CA VAL A 84 -4.07 -23.34 10.70
C VAL A 84 -4.27 -22.54 11.98
N GLU A 85 -3.58 -22.91 13.06
CA GLU A 85 -3.56 -22.14 14.30
C GLU A 85 -2.83 -20.81 14.06
N ASN A 86 -3.55 -19.69 14.10
CA ASN A 86 -2.99 -18.36 13.88
C ASN A 86 -3.31 -17.43 15.05
N GLU A 87 -2.30 -17.18 15.87
CA GLU A 87 -2.32 -16.30 17.04
C GLU A 87 -1.56 -14.99 16.79
N ALA A 88 -1.13 -14.72 15.55
CA ALA A 88 -0.45 -13.47 15.23
C ALA A 88 -1.44 -12.31 15.08
N TYR A 89 -1.08 -11.16 15.66
CA TYR A 89 -1.84 -9.92 15.57
C TYR A 89 -1.00 -8.89 14.81
N SER A 90 -0.74 -9.17 13.54
CA SER A 90 0.00 -8.28 12.66
C SER A 90 -0.94 -7.66 11.64
N SER A 91 -0.68 -6.41 11.27
CA SER A 91 -1.33 -5.76 10.13
C SER A 91 -0.27 -5.41 9.11
N VAL A 92 -0.58 -5.59 7.83
CA VAL A 92 0.31 -5.17 6.73
C VAL A 92 0.72 -3.70 6.84
N LEU A 93 -0.12 -2.86 7.46
CA LEU A 93 0.17 -1.44 7.68
C LEU A 93 1.33 -1.20 8.66
N LEU A 94 1.65 -2.14 9.54
CA LEU A 94 2.79 -2.05 10.48
C LEU A 94 4.13 -2.00 9.74
N TYR A 95 4.21 -2.62 8.58
CA TYR A 95 5.43 -2.64 7.77
C TYR A 95 5.61 -1.34 6.97
N ARG A 96 4.58 -0.48 6.89
CA ARG A 96 4.62 0.74 6.09
C ARG A 96 5.66 1.72 6.61
N GLY A 97 6.66 2.02 5.77
CA GLY A 97 7.76 2.93 6.11
C GLY A 97 8.85 2.29 6.97
N ASN A 98 8.74 1.00 7.28
CA ASN A 98 9.73 0.23 8.03
C ASN A 98 10.49 -0.73 7.09
N THR A 99 11.67 -1.19 7.53
CA THR A 99 12.34 -2.32 6.86
C THR A 99 11.73 -3.62 7.37
N LEU A 100 11.30 -4.49 6.46
CA LEU A 100 10.87 -5.85 6.76
C LEU A 100 12.08 -6.78 6.62
N TYR A 101 12.39 -7.49 7.69
CA TYR A 101 13.37 -8.57 7.68
C TYR A 101 12.69 -9.92 7.50
N ILE A 102 13.30 -10.82 6.72
CA ILE A 102 12.81 -12.18 6.52
C ILE A 102 13.92 -13.14 6.90
N ASP A 103 13.64 -14.05 7.83
CA ASP A 103 14.50 -15.17 8.20
C ASP A 103 13.84 -16.47 7.74
N SER A 104 14.28 -16.99 6.61
CA SER A 104 13.76 -18.20 5.99
C SER A 104 14.85 -18.88 5.16
N GLU A 105 14.90 -20.21 5.22
CA GLU A 105 15.70 -21.04 4.30
C GLU A 105 14.89 -21.49 3.07
N ASN A 106 13.57 -21.27 3.08
CA ASN A 106 12.67 -21.64 2.00
C ASN A 106 12.41 -20.44 1.08
N GLU A 107 12.90 -20.52 -0.16
CA GLU A 107 12.77 -19.45 -1.16
C GLU A 107 11.32 -19.18 -1.58
N GLN A 108 10.44 -20.19 -1.55
CA GLN A 108 9.03 -20.03 -1.91
C GLN A 108 8.29 -19.20 -0.85
N ALA A 109 8.48 -19.55 0.43
CA ALA A 109 7.93 -18.79 1.55
C ALA A 109 8.43 -17.34 1.54
N THR A 110 9.75 -17.14 1.32
CA THR A 110 10.34 -15.80 1.18
C THR A 110 9.70 -15.02 0.03
N GLY A 111 9.52 -15.66 -1.13
CA GLY A 111 8.91 -15.06 -2.30
C GLY A 111 7.45 -14.65 -2.06
N GLU A 112 6.68 -15.47 -1.36
CA GLU A 112 5.27 -15.20 -1.04
C GLU A 112 5.12 -14.03 -0.05
N ILE A 113 5.94 -14.01 1.01
CA ILE A 113 6.00 -12.89 1.97
C ILE A 113 6.43 -11.59 1.26
N TRP A 114 7.48 -11.66 0.44
CA TRP A 114 8.00 -10.51 -0.31
C TRP A 114 6.95 -9.95 -1.27
N ASN A 115 6.32 -10.82 -2.05
CA ASN A 115 5.33 -10.42 -3.06
C ASN A 115 4.02 -9.94 -2.46
N SER A 116 3.76 -10.19 -1.18
CA SER A 116 2.56 -9.77 -0.49
C SER A 116 2.86 -8.60 0.46
N VAL A 117 3.30 -8.87 1.68
CA VAL A 117 3.57 -7.87 2.72
C VAL A 117 4.74 -6.96 2.32
N GLY A 118 5.75 -7.51 1.63
CA GLY A 118 6.95 -6.77 1.23
C GLY A 118 6.68 -5.55 0.34
N ARG A 119 5.54 -5.51 -0.38
CA ARG A 119 5.12 -4.36 -1.19
C ARG A 119 4.81 -3.11 -0.38
N PHE A 120 4.47 -3.28 0.89
CA PHE A 120 4.11 -2.20 1.80
C PHE A 120 5.32 -1.75 2.64
N ALA A 121 6.36 -2.58 2.74
CA ALA A 121 7.59 -2.23 3.41
C ALA A 121 8.39 -1.17 2.63
N GLN A 122 9.17 -0.35 3.34
CA GLN A 122 10.12 0.57 2.70
C GLN A 122 11.24 -0.20 1.99
N ARG A 123 11.65 -1.32 2.58
CA ARG A 123 12.68 -2.21 2.09
C ARG A 123 12.43 -3.60 2.66
N VAL A 124 12.72 -4.63 1.89
CA VAL A 124 12.72 -6.03 2.33
C VAL A 124 14.15 -6.55 2.26
N GLN A 125 14.58 -7.27 3.30
CA GLN A 125 15.95 -7.78 3.40
C GLN A 125 15.98 -9.13 4.14
N GLU A 126 16.76 -10.10 3.65
CA GLU A 126 17.03 -11.32 4.40
C GLU A 126 17.87 -11.04 5.65
N ALA A 127 17.58 -11.73 6.74
CA ALA A 127 18.27 -11.61 8.03
C ALA A 127 18.21 -12.95 8.78
N CYS A 128 18.89 -13.04 9.92
CA CYS A 128 18.60 -14.09 10.90
C CYS A 128 18.10 -13.50 12.21
N LEU A 129 17.22 -14.23 12.88
CA LEU A 129 16.92 -13.99 14.28
C LEU A 129 18.08 -14.48 15.14
N GLY A 130 18.84 -13.56 15.72
CA GLY A 130 20.05 -13.87 16.47
C GLY A 130 21.26 -14.16 15.58
N GLN A 131 22.09 -15.13 15.97
CA GLN A 131 23.38 -15.38 15.32
C GLN A 131 23.22 -16.06 13.96
N CYS A 132 23.90 -15.51 12.94
CA CYS A 132 23.92 -16.06 11.59
C CYS A 132 25.19 -16.88 11.33
N GLU A 133 25.07 -18.01 10.63
CA GLU A 133 26.23 -18.68 10.02
C GLU A 133 26.68 -17.99 8.71
N ARG A 134 25.74 -17.30 8.05
CA ARG A 134 25.96 -16.55 6.80
C ARG A 134 26.27 -15.08 7.09
N ASP A 135 26.83 -14.38 6.10
CA ASP A 135 27.06 -12.93 6.14
C ASP A 135 25.74 -12.17 5.93
N LEU A 136 24.81 -12.35 6.86
CA LEU A 136 23.49 -11.72 6.92
C LEU A 136 23.38 -10.85 8.18
N PRO A 137 22.53 -9.81 8.17
CA PRO A 137 22.31 -9.00 9.36
C PRO A 137 21.64 -9.84 10.45
N GLU A 138 22.22 -9.81 11.64
CA GLU A 138 21.65 -10.37 12.87
C GLU A 138 20.59 -9.42 13.43
N LYS A 139 19.41 -9.94 13.74
CA LYS A 139 18.23 -9.17 14.14
C LYS A 139 17.56 -9.73 15.38
N SER A 140 16.78 -8.88 16.04
CA SER A 140 15.98 -9.22 17.23
C SER A 140 14.51 -8.84 17.02
N CYS A 141 13.64 -9.21 17.96
CA CYS A 141 12.22 -8.83 17.94
C CYS A 141 11.95 -7.35 18.26
N GLU A 142 13.00 -6.52 18.40
CA GLU A 142 12.87 -5.07 18.35
C GLU A 142 12.65 -4.58 16.91
N ASP A 143 13.18 -5.30 15.93
CA ASP A 143 12.97 -5.06 14.50
C ASP A 143 11.73 -5.82 13.97
N HIS A 144 11.15 -5.36 12.85
CA HIS A 144 10.09 -6.08 12.16
C HIS A 144 10.67 -7.26 11.37
N ILE A 145 10.52 -8.46 11.90
CA ILE A 145 11.06 -9.68 11.30
C ILE A 145 9.98 -10.75 11.18
N ILE A 146 9.92 -11.41 10.03
CA ILE A 146 9.10 -12.59 9.80
C ILE A 146 10.05 -13.78 9.69
N ILE A 147 9.85 -14.76 10.57
CA ILE A 147 10.63 -15.99 10.64
C ILE A 147 9.77 -17.12 10.09
N TYR A 148 10.28 -17.83 9.09
CA TYR A 148 9.66 -19.04 8.56
C TYR A 148 10.55 -20.26 8.86
N ARG A 149 9.93 -21.33 9.35
CA ARG A 149 10.56 -22.63 9.59
C ARG A 149 9.64 -23.75 9.09
N GLU A 150 10.19 -24.67 8.33
CA GLU A 150 9.44 -25.87 7.93
C GLU A 150 9.15 -26.73 9.17
N SER A 151 7.89 -27.17 9.30
CA SER A 151 7.43 -28.01 10.40
C SER A 151 6.30 -28.94 9.92
N GLU A 152 6.06 -30.03 10.63
CA GLU A 152 4.90 -30.91 10.37
C GLU A 152 3.59 -30.28 10.88
N GLU A 153 3.68 -29.38 11.86
CA GLU A 153 2.54 -28.67 12.42
C GLU A 153 2.48 -27.23 11.87
N ASN A 154 1.30 -26.83 11.40
CA ASN A 154 1.06 -25.48 10.90
C ASN A 154 0.62 -24.56 12.03
N ARG A 155 1.47 -23.57 12.36
CA ARG A 155 1.21 -22.58 13.38
C ARG A 155 1.80 -21.22 13.03
N VAL A 156 1.05 -20.17 13.33
CA VAL A 156 1.49 -18.78 13.22
C VAL A 156 1.31 -18.13 14.59
N TYR A 157 2.36 -17.53 15.12
CA TYR A 157 2.29 -16.79 16.38
C TYR A 157 3.20 -15.57 16.34
N GLN A 158 2.95 -14.63 17.24
CA GLN A 158 3.70 -13.38 17.29
C GLN A 158 4.25 -13.13 18.68
N ASN A 159 5.49 -12.64 18.74
CA ASN A 159 6.10 -12.13 19.95
C ASN A 159 6.74 -10.77 19.63
N ASP A 160 6.23 -9.71 20.23
CA ASP A 160 6.59 -8.32 19.92
C ASP A 160 6.50 -8.05 18.40
N ASN A 161 7.59 -7.65 17.75
CA ASN A 161 7.65 -7.39 16.30
C ASN A 161 8.10 -8.62 15.47
N CYS A 162 8.33 -9.77 16.11
CA CYS A 162 8.61 -11.03 15.44
C CYS A 162 7.32 -11.79 15.13
N VAL A 163 7.13 -12.15 13.87
CA VAL A 163 6.11 -13.13 13.48
C VAL A 163 6.82 -14.46 13.19
N PHE A 164 6.36 -15.53 13.83
CA PHE A 164 6.85 -16.88 13.62
C PHE A 164 5.81 -17.65 12.82
N ILE A 165 6.25 -18.24 11.72
CA ILE A 165 5.47 -19.08 10.82
C ILE A 165 6.15 -20.44 10.79
N GLU A 166 5.52 -21.43 11.39
CA GLU A 166 5.98 -22.81 11.43
C GLU A 166 5.02 -23.66 10.60
N GLY A 167 5.54 -24.47 9.68
CA GLY A 167 4.71 -25.38 8.89
C GLY A 167 5.04 -25.41 7.41
N ASP A 168 4.03 -25.69 6.59
CA ASP A 168 4.07 -25.60 5.14
C ASP A 168 3.61 -24.21 4.63
N LEU A 169 3.52 -24.05 3.31
CA LEU A 169 3.09 -22.78 2.69
C LEU A 169 1.66 -22.36 3.08
N ARG A 170 0.81 -23.27 3.59
CA ARG A 170 -0.51 -22.88 4.12
C ARG A 170 -0.38 -22.03 5.37
N ALA A 171 0.67 -22.22 6.18
CA ALA A 171 0.93 -21.37 7.34
C ALA A 171 1.32 -19.94 6.91
N VAL A 172 2.09 -19.82 5.82
CA VAL A 172 2.42 -18.51 5.22
C VAL A 172 1.15 -17.80 4.75
N ASP A 173 0.31 -18.49 3.98
CA ASP A 173 -0.93 -17.90 3.49
C ASP A 173 -1.90 -17.55 4.62
N SER A 174 -2.02 -18.39 5.66
CA SER A 174 -2.81 -18.08 6.86
C SER A 174 -2.35 -16.76 7.51
N PHE A 175 -1.03 -16.59 7.69
CA PHE A 175 -0.46 -15.35 8.18
C PHE A 175 -0.82 -14.18 7.27
N LEU A 176 -0.66 -14.33 5.95
CA LEU A 176 -0.91 -13.25 5.00
C LEU A 176 -2.37 -12.81 5.03
N TYR A 177 -3.34 -13.73 4.95
CA TYR A 177 -4.75 -13.38 5.04
C TYR A 177 -5.08 -12.65 6.35
N SER A 178 -4.55 -13.13 7.49
CA SER A 178 -4.70 -12.44 8.78
C SER A 178 -4.08 -11.03 8.76
N ALA A 179 -2.89 -10.86 8.18
CA ALA A 179 -2.21 -9.57 8.07
C ALA A 179 -2.97 -8.54 7.21
N PHE A 180 -3.77 -9.01 6.26
CA PHE A 180 -4.67 -8.18 5.46
C PHE A 180 -6.06 -7.97 6.08
N GLY A 181 -6.33 -8.58 7.23
CA GLY A 181 -7.60 -8.43 7.95
C GLY A 181 -8.72 -9.34 7.42
N GLU A 182 -8.36 -10.42 6.74
CA GLU A 182 -9.33 -11.35 6.17
C GLU A 182 -9.75 -12.47 7.12
N ILE A 183 -8.97 -12.80 8.15
CA ILE A 183 -9.27 -13.87 9.12
C ILE A 183 -8.96 -13.41 10.54
#